data_AF-A0A976UF87-F1
#
_entry.id   AF-A0A976UF87-F1
#
_cell.length_a   1.000
_cell.length_b   1.000
_cell.length_c   1.000
_cell.angle_alpha   90.00
_cell.angle_beta   90.00
_cell.angle_gamma   90.00
#
_symmetry.space_group_name_H-M   'P 1'
#
loop_
_entity.id
_entity.type
_entity.pdbx_description
1 polymer ?
#
loop_
_entity_poly.entity_id
_entity_poly.type
_entity_poly.pdbx_seq_one_letter_code
_entity_poly.pdbx_strand_id
1 'polypeptide(L)'
;MIGDTIISGTEVLISTGNALPLSAIGGQLAKSAGAVSKLIEKGDKWATLRLPSGEIRLILRNCLATIGQVGNIGVNNKYLGKAGSKCWLGKRPIVRGVVKNSVDHPHGGGEGRSTIGRKRPTTPWGYASIGKRSRKIKRYSNIFIIRRRK
;
A
#
# COMPACT_ATOMS: atom_id res chain seq x y z
N MET A 1 21.49 16.25 2.99
CA MET A 1 21.27 17.67 3.32
C MET A 1 21.38 18.48 2.03
N ILE A 2 21.03 19.77 2.07
CA ILE A 2 21.26 20.62 0.89
C ILE A 2 22.76 20.58 0.59
N GLY A 3 23.14 20.15 -0.62
CA GLY A 3 24.53 19.93 -1.02
C GLY A 3 24.98 18.47 -1.14
N ASP A 4 24.14 17.48 -0.78
CA ASP A 4 24.48 16.06 -1.00
C ASP A 4 24.58 15.74 -2.50
N THR A 5 25.64 15.03 -2.88
CA THR A 5 25.82 14.48 -4.23
C THR A 5 25.13 13.13 -4.36
N ILE A 6 24.30 12.99 -5.40
CA ILE A 6 23.55 11.77 -5.68
C ILE A 6 23.94 11.26 -7.05
N ILE A 7 24.31 10.00 -7.13
CA ILE A 7 24.78 9.35 -8.36
C ILE A 7 23.90 8.14 -8.65
N SER A 8 23.61 7.92 -9.93
CA SER A 8 22.91 6.73 -10.42
C SER A 8 23.80 5.95 -11.38
N GLY A 9 24.01 4.66 -11.14
CA GLY A 9 24.90 3.84 -11.96
C GLY A 9 25.11 2.43 -11.38
N THR A 10 25.76 1.56 -12.13
CA THR A 10 26.11 0.18 -11.71
C THR A 10 27.21 0.15 -10.64
N GLU A 11 28.16 1.07 -10.72
CA GLU A 11 29.37 1.14 -9.88
C GLU A 11 29.30 2.37 -8.97
N VAL A 12 28.26 2.44 -8.14
CA VAL A 12 28.05 3.55 -7.23
C VAL A 12 28.20 3.10 -5.79
N LEU A 13 28.78 3.96 -4.95
CA LEU A 13 28.90 3.70 -3.51
C LEU A 13 27.51 3.47 -2.89
N ILE A 14 27.41 2.52 -1.96
CA ILE A 14 26.21 2.27 -1.16
C ILE A 14 26.05 3.44 -0.16
N SER A 15 25.48 4.54 -0.63
CA SER A 15 25.16 5.73 0.15
C SER A 15 23.70 6.12 -0.04
N THR A 16 23.12 6.77 0.95
CA THR A 16 21.73 7.24 0.92
C THR A 16 21.49 8.18 -0.25
N GLY A 17 20.42 7.94 -1.01
CA GLY A 17 20.05 8.74 -2.17
C GLY A 17 20.54 8.17 -3.50
N ASN A 18 21.64 7.41 -3.51
CA ASN A 18 22.16 6.80 -4.73
C ASN A 18 21.21 5.72 -5.26
N ALA A 19 21.12 5.64 -6.59
CA ALA A 19 20.31 4.65 -7.29
C ALA A 19 21.22 3.62 -7.98
N LEU A 20 21.08 2.36 -7.55
CA LEU A 20 21.79 1.24 -8.15
C LEU A 20 20.80 0.45 -9.02
N PRO A 21 21.23 -0.07 -10.18
CA PRO A 21 20.44 -1.03 -10.91
C PRO A 21 20.27 -2.27 -10.04
N LEU A 22 19.02 -2.69 -9.87
CA LEU A 22 18.77 -4.06 -10.26
C LEU A 22 18.66 -4.00 -11.83
N SER A 23 17.85 -3.16 -12.52
CA SER A 23 17.82 -2.67 -13.95
C SER A 23 16.41 -2.28 -14.52
N ALA A 24 16.28 -1.09 -15.10
CA ALA A 24 15.30 -0.63 -16.11
C ALA A 24 13.79 -1.00 -16.08
N ILE A 25 13.02 -0.65 -15.02
CA ILE A 25 11.65 -0.04 -15.10
C ILE A 25 11.50 0.83 -13.83
N GLY A 26 10.97 2.05 -13.96
CA GLY A 26 10.89 3.05 -12.87
C GLY A 26 10.32 2.52 -11.54
N GLY A 27 10.80 3.05 -10.42
CA GLY A 27 10.43 2.61 -9.06
C GLY A 27 8.94 2.73 -8.77
N GLN A 28 8.24 1.61 -8.69
CA GLN A 28 6.79 1.57 -8.37
C GLN A 28 6.51 1.32 -6.89
N LEU A 29 7.44 0.66 -6.19
CA LEU A 29 7.25 0.19 -4.82
C LEU A 29 7.88 1.15 -3.81
N ALA A 30 7.35 1.16 -2.57
CA ALA A 30 7.90 1.89 -1.43
C ALA A 30 8.12 3.42 -1.64
N LYS A 31 7.15 4.11 -2.27
CA LYS A 31 7.21 5.57 -2.52
C LYS A 31 6.55 6.45 -1.45
N SER A 32 5.74 5.87 -0.57
CA SER A 32 5.04 6.65 0.46
C SER A 32 6.01 7.18 1.51
N ALA A 33 5.65 8.29 2.18
CA ALA A 33 6.43 8.85 3.27
C ALA A 33 6.81 7.78 4.30
N GLY A 34 8.09 7.77 4.71
CA GLY A 34 8.62 6.78 5.65
C GLY A 34 8.71 5.34 5.13
N ALA A 35 8.37 5.05 3.86
CA ALA A 35 8.46 3.69 3.34
C ALA A 35 9.91 3.22 3.19
N VAL A 36 10.13 1.95 3.51
CA VAL A 36 11.41 1.25 3.31
C VAL A 36 11.14 -0.21 2.96
N SER A 37 11.91 -0.75 2.03
CA SER A 37 11.94 -2.18 1.73
C SER A 37 13.32 -2.73 2.03
N LYS A 38 13.39 -3.91 2.63
CA LYS A 38 14.66 -4.56 2.96
C LYS A 38 14.96 -5.65 1.94
N LEU A 39 16.18 -5.68 1.43
CA LEU A 39 16.70 -6.79 0.65
C LEU A 39 17.08 -7.92 1.62
N ILE A 40 16.51 -9.11 1.43
CA ILE A 40 16.79 -10.28 2.27
C ILE A 40 17.89 -11.12 1.62
N GLU A 41 17.72 -11.42 0.33
CA GLU A 41 18.57 -12.34 -0.40
C GLU A 41 18.69 -11.89 -1.86
N LYS A 42 19.86 -12.11 -2.44
CA LYS A 42 20.17 -11.82 -3.84
C LYS A 42 20.60 -13.12 -4.52
N GLY A 43 19.70 -13.71 -5.32
CA GLY A 43 20.02 -14.83 -6.19
C GLY A 43 20.51 -14.38 -7.57
N ASP A 44 20.59 -15.33 -8.50
CA ASP A 44 21.09 -15.06 -9.85
C ASP A 44 20.12 -14.21 -10.67
N LYS A 45 18.89 -14.68 -10.85
CA LYS A 45 17.86 -13.98 -11.64
C LYS A 45 16.93 -13.11 -10.81
N TRP A 46 16.72 -13.47 -9.55
CA TRP A 46 15.74 -12.85 -8.67
C TRP A 46 16.38 -12.37 -7.37
N ALA A 47 15.85 -11.28 -6.83
CA ALA A 47 16.15 -10.77 -5.50
C ALA A 47 14.90 -10.85 -4.63
N THR A 48 15.07 -11.29 -3.39
CA THR A 48 14.00 -11.42 -2.40
C THR A 48 13.93 -10.15 -1.58
N LEU A 49 12.82 -9.42 -1.66
CA LEU A 49 12.57 -8.21 -0.89
C LEU A 49 11.46 -8.42 0.14
N ARG A 50 11.61 -7.80 1.31
CA ARG A 50 10.55 -7.56 2.28
C ARG A 50 9.98 -6.17 2.08
N LEU A 51 8.71 -6.10 1.70
CA LEU A 51 7.98 -4.86 1.46
C LEU A 51 7.53 -4.19 2.78
N PRO A 52 7.18 -2.88 2.75
CA PRO A 52 6.59 -2.18 3.90
C PRO A 52 5.31 -2.85 4.42
N SER A 53 4.58 -3.56 3.56
CA SER A 53 3.40 -4.35 3.95
C SER A 53 3.72 -5.62 4.75
N GLY A 54 4.99 -5.99 4.87
CA GLY A 54 5.43 -7.27 5.45
C GLY A 54 5.33 -8.46 4.50
N GLU A 55 4.89 -8.26 3.25
CA GLU A 55 4.95 -9.26 2.17
C GLU A 55 6.41 -9.51 1.76
N ILE A 56 6.77 -10.78 1.54
CA ILE A 56 8.06 -11.18 0.97
C ILE A 56 7.84 -11.56 -0.48
N ARG A 57 8.57 -10.90 -1.37
CA ARG A 57 8.35 -10.96 -2.81
C ARG A 57 9.66 -11.03 -3.58
N LEU A 58 9.66 -11.85 -4.62
CA LEU A 58 10.71 -11.93 -5.64
C LEU A 58 10.54 -10.80 -6.66
N ILE A 59 11.64 -10.12 -6.94
CA ILE A 59 11.75 -9.08 -7.95
C ILE A 59 12.96 -9.43 -8.82
N LEU A 60 12.95 -9.04 -10.10
CA LEU A 60 14.09 -9.28 -10.96
C LEU A 60 15.32 -8.61 -10.34
N ARG A 61 16.47 -9.32 -10.37
CA ARG A 61 17.80 -8.72 -10.13
C ARG A 61 18.13 -7.63 -11.14
N ASN A 62 17.26 -7.50 -12.13
CA ASN A 62 17.17 -6.49 -13.14
C ASN A 62 16.03 -5.48 -12.81
N CYS A 63 15.92 -4.85 -11.62
CA CYS A 63 15.04 -3.67 -11.30
C CYS A 63 15.69 -2.46 -10.55
N LEU A 64 15.69 -1.21 -11.03
CA LEU A 64 16.36 -0.10 -10.30
C LEU A 64 15.82 0.13 -8.87
N ALA A 65 16.71 0.41 -7.90
CA ALA A 65 16.35 0.73 -6.53
C ALA A 65 17.23 1.85 -5.95
N THR A 66 16.62 2.70 -5.14
CA THR A 66 17.31 3.78 -4.41
C THR A 66 17.61 3.32 -2.99
N ILE A 67 18.81 3.64 -2.51
CA ILE A 67 19.22 3.32 -1.14
C ILE A 67 18.66 4.37 -0.18
N GLY A 68 18.02 3.89 0.88
CA GLY A 68 17.54 4.71 1.99
C GLY A 68 16.04 4.58 2.23
N GLN A 69 15.57 5.34 3.21
CA GLN A 69 14.16 5.45 3.57
C GLN A 69 13.58 6.74 2.98
N VAL A 70 12.32 6.69 2.54
CA VAL A 70 11.62 7.90 2.11
C VAL A 70 11.45 8.85 3.30
N GLY A 71 11.78 10.13 3.11
CA GLY A 71 11.68 11.15 4.15
C GLY A 71 10.24 11.40 4.65
N ASN A 72 10.09 12.38 5.55
CA ASN A 72 8.81 12.78 6.16
C ASN A 72 8.13 11.65 6.97
N ILE A 73 8.91 10.95 7.79
CA ILE A 73 8.43 9.81 8.62
C ILE A 73 7.31 10.24 9.58
N GLY A 74 7.37 11.46 10.12
CA GLY A 74 6.41 12.01 11.07
C GLY A 74 5.08 12.48 10.48
N VAL A 75 4.81 12.26 9.18
CA VAL A 75 3.57 12.74 8.55
C VAL A 75 2.31 12.20 9.23
N ASN A 76 2.37 10.98 9.76
CA ASN A 76 1.25 10.33 10.44
C ASN A 76 0.97 10.88 11.84
N ASN A 77 1.90 11.65 12.43
CA ASN A 77 1.71 12.25 13.75
C ASN A 77 0.84 13.52 13.69
N LYS A 78 0.49 14.00 12.49
CA LYS A 78 -0.33 15.21 12.30
C LYS A 78 -1.81 14.87 12.36
N TYR A 79 -2.54 15.56 13.24
CA TYR A 79 -4.00 15.50 13.31
C TYR A 79 -4.63 16.60 12.46
N LEU A 80 -5.67 16.27 11.69
CA LEU A 80 -6.33 17.23 10.78
C LEU A 80 -7.19 18.28 11.52
N GLY A 81 -7.57 18.01 12.77
CA GLY A 81 -8.24 18.93 13.71
C GLY A 81 -9.70 19.29 13.38
N LYS A 82 -10.00 19.63 12.12
CA LYS A 82 -11.32 20.08 11.66
C LYS A 82 -11.75 19.35 10.39
N ALA A 83 -13.06 19.30 10.15
CA ALA A 83 -13.64 18.68 8.96
C ALA A 83 -13.14 19.35 7.66
N GLY A 84 -13.04 20.68 7.64
CA GLY A 84 -12.59 21.44 6.46
C GLY A 84 -11.19 21.05 5.97
N SER A 85 -10.27 20.70 6.88
CA SER A 85 -8.92 20.23 6.52
C SER A 85 -8.96 18.95 5.66
N LYS A 86 -9.97 18.10 5.85
CA LYS A 86 -10.17 16.90 5.03
C LYS A 86 -10.69 17.25 3.63
N CYS A 87 -11.53 18.27 3.53
CA CYS A 87 -12.03 18.78 2.25
C CYS A 87 -10.92 19.43 1.42
N TRP A 88 -9.97 20.13 2.04
CA TRP A 88 -8.78 20.68 1.37
C TRP A 88 -7.92 19.59 0.69
N LEU A 89 -7.96 18.36 1.20
CA LEU A 89 -7.32 17.18 0.59
C LEU A 89 -8.16 16.55 -0.54
N GLY A 90 -9.25 17.18 -0.97
CA GLY A 90 -10.17 16.67 -1.98
C GLY A 90 -11.05 15.49 -1.52
N LYS A 91 -11.10 15.19 -0.21
CA LYS A 91 -11.88 14.07 0.32
C LYS A 91 -13.26 14.52 0.78
N ARG A 92 -14.30 14.09 0.06
CA ARG A 92 -15.70 14.37 0.39
C ARG A 92 -16.18 13.58 1.63
N PRO A 93 -17.23 14.05 2.33
CA PRO A 93 -17.89 13.28 3.38
C PRO A 93 -18.40 11.93 2.86
N ILE A 94 -18.31 10.89 3.71
CA ILE A 94 -18.78 9.53 3.39
C ILE A 94 -19.92 9.17 4.35
N VAL A 95 -21.05 8.71 3.79
CA VAL A 95 -22.24 8.31 4.55
C VAL A 95 -22.17 6.82 4.88
N ARG A 96 -22.48 6.44 6.14
CA ARG A 96 -22.51 5.04 6.58
C ARG A 96 -23.67 4.29 5.93
N GLY A 97 -23.45 3.04 5.51
CA GLY A 97 -24.47 2.22 4.86
C GLY A 97 -25.72 1.93 5.71
N VAL A 98 -25.58 1.89 7.03
CA VAL A 98 -26.69 1.65 7.98
C VAL A 98 -27.72 2.79 7.99
N VAL A 99 -27.31 4.01 7.63
CA VAL A 99 -28.17 5.20 7.65
C VAL A 99 -28.95 5.36 6.33
N LYS A 100 -28.63 4.54 5.33
CA LYS A 100 -29.25 4.62 4.01
C LYS A 100 -30.59 3.85 3.97
N ASN A 101 -31.35 4.01 2.90
CA ASN A 101 -32.52 3.18 2.64
C ASN A 101 -32.12 1.78 2.17
N SER A 102 -33.04 0.82 2.31
CA SER A 102 -32.82 -0.58 1.91
C SER A 102 -32.47 -0.76 0.42
N VAL A 103 -32.94 0.16 -0.43
CA VAL A 103 -32.63 0.21 -1.87
C VAL A 103 -31.19 0.65 -2.15
N ASP A 104 -30.63 1.51 -1.30
CA ASP A 104 -29.32 2.14 -1.53
C ASP A 104 -28.16 1.34 -0.92
N HIS A 105 -28.44 0.57 0.13
CA HIS A 105 -27.42 -0.23 0.79
C HIS A 105 -28.03 -1.49 1.43
N PRO A 106 -27.32 -2.63 1.35
CA PRO A 106 -27.71 -3.87 2.03
C PRO A 106 -27.89 -3.82 3.56
N HIS A 107 -27.51 -2.71 4.20
CA HIS A 107 -27.62 -2.49 5.65
C HIS A 107 -28.63 -1.39 5.98
N GLY A 108 -29.25 -0.81 4.96
CA GLY A 108 -30.17 0.31 5.11
C GLY A 108 -31.52 -0.14 5.65
N GLY A 109 -32.25 0.83 6.20
CA GLY A 109 -33.57 0.63 6.78
C GLY A 109 -33.58 0.26 8.27
N GLY A 110 -34.79 -0.07 8.74
CA GLY A 110 -35.14 -0.19 10.16
C GLY A 110 -35.88 1.05 10.66
N GLU A 111 -36.77 0.87 11.64
CA GLU A 111 -37.59 1.94 12.24
C GLU A 111 -36.74 2.96 13.02
N GLY A 112 -35.56 2.55 13.46
CA GLY A 112 -34.59 3.39 14.17
C GLY A 112 -33.16 2.94 13.89
N ARG A 113 -32.27 3.13 14.87
CA ARG A 113 -30.88 2.68 14.73
C ARG A 113 -30.83 1.15 14.67
N SER A 114 -30.54 0.61 13.49
CA SER A 114 -30.45 -0.82 13.23
C SER A 114 -29.04 -1.37 13.42
N THR A 115 -28.96 -2.66 13.76
CA THR A 115 -27.73 -3.45 13.60
C THR A 115 -27.63 -3.93 12.15
N ILE A 116 -26.56 -4.61 11.78
CA ILE A 116 -26.32 -5.03 10.38
C ILE A 116 -27.40 -5.98 9.84
N GLY A 117 -28.10 -6.75 10.69
CA GLY A 117 -29.20 -7.64 10.28
C GLY A 117 -28.82 -8.77 9.31
N ARG A 118 -27.52 -8.97 9.03
CA ARG A 118 -26.98 -9.98 8.10
C ARG A 118 -25.88 -10.79 8.76
N LYS A 119 -25.71 -12.04 8.30
CA LYS A 119 -24.65 -12.97 8.78
C LYS A 119 -23.24 -12.38 8.70
N ARG A 120 -22.97 -11.51 7.71
CA ARG A 120 -21.69 -10.81 7.54
C ARG A 120 -21.93 -9.38 7.06
N PRO A 121 -21.08 -8.41 7.42
CA PRO A 121 -21.10 -7.09 6.82
C PRO A 121 -20.82 -7.15 5.32
N THR A 122 -21.57 -6.36 4.56
CA THR A 122 -21.53 -6.32 3.10
C THR A 122 -21.15 -4.94 2.56
N THR A 123 -20.56 -4.93 1.37
CA THR A 123 -20.35 -3.74 0.56
C THR A 123 -21.67 -3.23 -0.02
N PRO A 124 -21.73 -1.99 -0.56
CA PRO A 124 -22.94 -1.51 -1.24
C PRO A 124 -23.42 -2.43 -2.37
N TRP A 125 -22.49 -3.17 -3.00
CA TRP A 125 -22.77 -4.15 -4.07
C TRP A 125 -23.01 -5.59 -3.57
N GLY A 126 -23.19 -5.79 -2.27
CA GLY A 126 -23.58 -7.09 -1.70
C GLY A 126 -22.45 -8.11 -1.46
N TYR A 127 -21.19 -7.77 -1.73
CA TYR A 127 -20.06 -8.65 -1.40
C TYR A 127 -19.69 -8.57 0.09
N ALA A 128 -19.20 -9.65 0.68
CA ALA A 128 -18.69 -9.62 2.05
C ALA A 128 -17.50 -8.64 2.18
N SER A 129 -17.57 -7.71 3.13
CA SER A 129 -16.52 -6.67 3.32
C SER A 129 -15.38 -7.13 4.21
N ILE A 130 -15.61 -8.10 5.10
CA ILE A 130 -14.63 -8.61 6.06
C ILE A 130 -14.21 -10.03 5.69
N GLY A 131 -12.90 -10.31 5.74
CA GLY A 131 -12.32 -11.65 5.63
C GLY A 131 -12.29 -12.25 4.22
N LYS A 132 -13.10 -11.78 3.27
CA LYS A 132 -13.08 -12.27 1.89
C LYS A 132 -11.83 -11.77 1.15
N ARG A 133 -10.97 -12.69 0.72
CA ARG A 133 -9.79 -12.37 -0.11
C ARG A 133 -10.25 -11.97 -1.53
N SER A 134 -9.85 -10.77 -1.97
CA SER A 134 -10.21 -10.22 -3.30
C SER A 134 -9.18 -10.50 -4.40
N ARG A 135 -8.03 -11.08 -4.07
CA ARG A 135 -6.96 -11.38 -5.04
C ARG A 135 -7.37 -12.54 -5.96
N LYS A 136 -7.26 -12.35 -7.28
CA LYS A 136 -7.49 -13.40 -8.29
C LYS A 136 -6.57 -14.61 -8.08
N ILE A 137 -7.16 -15.80 -8.09
CA ILE A 137 -6.49 -17.08 -7.76
C ILE A 137 -5.39 -17.43 -8.78
N LYS A 138 -5.61 -17.22 -10.08
CA LYS A 138 -4.68 -17.57 -11.17
C LYS A 138 -3.89 -16.35 -11.69
N ARG A 139 -3.48 -15.44 -10.80
CA ARG A 139 -2.71 -14.24 -11.22
C ARG A 139 -1.26 -14.63 -11.50
N TYR A 140 -0.71 -14.20 -12.64
CA TYR A 140 0.69 -14.45 -13.04
C TYR A 140 1.70 -14.17 -11.93
N SER A 141 1.49 -13.09 -11.17
CA SER A 141 2.41 -12.68 -10.10
C SER A 141 2.39 -13.56 -8.84
N ASN A 142 1.57 -14.60 -8.77
CA ASN A 142 1.47 -15.45 -7.57
C ASN A 142 2.75 -16.25 -7.30
N ILE A 143 3.45 -16.68 -8.36
CA ILE A 143 4.73 -17.40 -8.25
C ILE A 143 5.84 -16.56 -7.61
N PHE A 144 5.75 -15.23 -7.70
CA PHE A 144 6.74 -14.31 -7.15
C PHE A 144 6.49 -13.95 -5.68
N ILE A 145 5.41 -14.43 -5.06
CA ILE A 145 5.08 -14.12 -3.67
C ILE A 145 5.45 -15.32 -2.81
N ILE A 146 6.53 -15.19 -2.04
CA ILE A 146 6.98 -16.23 -1.11
C ILE A 146 6.09 -16.24 0.13
N ARG A 147 5.84 -15.06 0.71
CA ARG A 147 5.01 -14.93 1.91
C ARG A 147 4.08 -13.74 1.79
N ARG A 148 2.78 -13.96 2.01
CA ARG A 148 1.78 -12.90 2.05
C ARG A 148 1.95 -12.02 3.30
N ARG A 149 1.52 -10.76 3.19
CA ARG A 149 1.32 -9.87 4.34
C ARG A 149 0.39 -10.52 5.37
N LYS A 150 0.69 -10.30 6.65
CA LYS A 150 -0.22 -10.61 7.74
C LYS A 150 -1.28 -9.52 7.85
#